data_AF-K1UP74-F1
#
_entry.id   AF-K1UP74-F1
#
_cell.length_a   1.000
_cell.length_b   1.000
_cell.length_c   1.000
_cell.angle_alpha   90.00
_cell.angle_beta   90.00
_cell.angle_gamma   90.00
#
_symmetry.space_group_name_H-M   'P 1'
#
loop_
_entity.id
_entity.type
_entity.pdbx_description
1 polymer ?
#
loop_
_entity_poly.entity_id
_entity_poly.type
_entity_poly.pdbx_seq_one_letter_code
_entity_poly.pdbx_strand_id
1 'polypeptide(L)'
;MEEKDIKTVKTTRGELRYYRDWGNYDGGVVMLNAQTIDRYKAIKNEHPDADKCGVFFAFSRERFAEGYKHLVELGHIKDGDKICQDKDTGAFGTKDGLAAFFKFYDDSRAAIPKECDPQEVYFYEYNNHECMIAWDGDKEAYDLIVGYWGEEVAKTIERL
;
A
#
# COMPACT_ATOMS: atom_id res chain seq x y z
N MET A 1 -34.75 6.40 -10.76
CA MET A 1 -33.41 6.71 -10.24
C MET A 1 -33.47 6.35 -8.77
N GLU A 2 -32.81 5.27 -8.35
CA GLU A 2 -32.79 4.88 -6.94
C GLU A 2 -32.26 6.03 -6.08
N GLU A 3 -32.94 6.31 -4.99
CA GLU A 3 -32.53 7.32 -4.03
C GLU A 3 -31.31 6.80 -3.27
N LYS A 4 -30.15 7.42 -3.49
CA LYS A 4 -28.90 7.05 -2.83
C LYS A 4 -28.93 7.61 -1.40
N ASP A 5 -28.79 6.75 -0.40
CA ASP A 5 -28.64 7.14 1.02
C ASP A 5 -27.24 7.74 1.25
N ILE A 6 -27.09 9.03 0.89
CA ILE A 6 -25.81 9.74 1.02
C ILE A 6 -25.61 10.16 2.47
N LYS A 7 -24.59 9.56 3.09
CA LYS A 7 -24.13 9.85 4.43
C LYS A 7 -22.98 10.86 4.41
N THR A 8 -22.69 11.42 5.58
CA THR A 8 -21.67 12.44 5.77
C THR A 8 -20.83 12.12 6.99
N VAL A 9 -19.51 12.25 6.88
CA VAL A 9 -18.56 12.05 7.97
C VAL A 9 -17.55 13.20 7.99
N LYS A 10 -17.15 13.63 9.19
CA LYS A 10 -16.11 14.64 9.37
C LYS A 10 -14.74 13.97 9.31
N THR A 11 -13.86 14.52 8.48
CA THR A 11 -12.48 14.09 8.32
C THR A 11 -11.53 15.13 8.87
N THR A 12 -10.24 14.82 8.94
CA THR A 12 -9.20 15.80 9.27
C THR A 12 -9.03 16.88 8.21
N ARG A 13 -9.64 16.70 7.02
CA ARG A 13 -9.53 17.58 5.86
C ARG A 13 -10.84 18.25 5.47
N GLY A 14 -11.92 18.00 6.19
CA GLY A 14 -13.22 18.63 5.95
C GLY A 14 -14.36 17.62 6.00
N GLU A 15 -15.36 17.85 5.15
CA GLU A 15 -16.53 16.97 5.05
C GLU A 15 -16.34 15.98 3.91
N LEU A 16 -16.50 14.69 4.22
CA LEU A 16 -16.58 13.60 3.25
C LEU A 16 -18.01 13.10 3.19
N ARG A 17 -18.55 12.96 1.97
CA ARG A 17 -19.87 12.37 1.73
C ARG A 17 -19.69 11.02 1.07
N TYR A 18 -20.52 10.04 1.39
CA TYR A 18 -20.39 8.70 0.84
C TYR A 18 -21.73 7.94 0.81
N TYR A 19 -21.80 6.90 0.00
CA TYR A 19 -22.89 5.92 0.00
C TYR A 19 -22.37 4.55 -0.48
N ARG A 20 -23.10 3.47 -0.16
CA ARG A 20 -22.82 2.13 -0.72
C ARG A 20 -23.60 1.92 -2.01
N ASP A 21 -22.93 1.47 -3.05
CA ASP A 21 -23.52 1.25 -4.38
C ASP A 21 -23.64 -0.26 -4.67
N TRP A 22 -24.78 -0.83 -4.32
CA TRP A 22 -25.11 -2.23 -4.59
C TRP A 22 -25.47 -2.51 -6.05
N GLY A 23 -25.78 -1.47 -6.83
CA GLY A 23 -26.22 -1.63 -8.22
C GLY A 23 -25.07 -1.71 -9.21
N ASN A 24 -23.97 -0.99 -8.96
CA ASN A 24 -22.84 -0.90 -9.89
C ASN A 24 -21.53 -1.42 -9.31
N TYR A 25 -21.40 -1.50 -7.99
CA TYR A 25 -20.13 -1.83 -7.30
C TYR A 25 -20.31 -2.87 -6.19
N ASP A 26 -21.36 -3.69 -6.26
CA ASP A 26 -21.63 -4.80 -5.33
C ASP A 26 -21.53 -4.43 -3.83
N GLY A 27 -21.91 -3.20 -3.48
CA GLY A 27 -21.88 -2.70 -2.10
C GLY A 27 -20.65 -1.88 -1.75
N GLY A 28 -19.76 -1.65 -2.73
CA GLY A 28 -18.61 -0.76 -2.61
C GLY A 28 -19.00 0.68 -2.29
N VAL A 29 -18.07 1.38 -1.66
CA VAL A 29 -18.22 2.76 -1.19
C VAL A 29 -17.93 3.73 -2.32
N VAL A 30 -18.88 4.59 -2.62
CA VAL A 30 -18.65 5.75 -3.47
C VAL A 30 -18.42 6.96 -2.59
N MET A 31 -17.19 7.47 -2.60
CA MET A 31 -16.82 8.70 -1.95
C MET A 31 -17.11 9.91 -2.84
N LEU A 32 -17.70 10.94 -2.25
CA LEU A 32 -17.96 12.24 -2.86
C LEU A 32 -17.14 13.28 -2.11
N ASN A 33 -16.36 14.07 -2.85
CA ASN A 33 -15.50 15.13 -2.31
C ASN A 33 -14.32 14.62 -1.43
N ALA A 34 -13.79 13.43 -1.70
CA ALA A 34 -12.54 12.98 -1.08
C ALA A 34 -11.39 13.95 -1.42
N GLN A 35 -10.60 14.34 -0.42
CA GLN A 35 -9.58 15.39 -0.52
C GLN A 35 -8.16 14.83 -0.67
N THR A 36 -7.91 13.62 -0.17
CA THR A 36 -6.56 13.05 -0.04
C THR A 36 -6.37 11.73 -0.76
N ILE A 37 -7.45 11.12 -1.25
CA ILE A 37 -7.36 9.77 -1.83
C ILE A 37 -6.42 9.66 -3.03
N ASP A 38 -6.35 10.69 -3.88
CA ASP A 38 -5.43 10.68 -5.02
C ASP A 38 -3.97 10.74 -4.56
N ARG A 39 -3.69 11.42 -3.44
CA ARG A 39 -2.36 11.41 -2.83
C ARG A 39 -2.02 10.04 -2.24
N TYR A 40 -2.97 9.40 -1.58
CA TYR A 40 -2.79 8.02 -1.08
C TYR A 40 -2.43 7.05 -2.21
N LYS A 41 -3.19 7.08 -3.31
CA LYS A 41 -2.91 6.26 -4.51
C LYS A 41 -1.54 6.59 -5.11
N ALA A 42 -1.17 7.86 -5.18
CA ALA A 42 0.14 8.26 -5.69
C ALA A 42 1.29 7.67 -4.85
N ILE A 43 1.18 7.72 -3.51
CA ILE A 43 2.16 7.11 -2.60
C ILE A 43 2.22 5.58 -2.80
N LYS A 44 1.06 4.91 -2.90
CA LYS A 44 0.98 3.45 -3.07
C LYS A 44 1.50 2.94 -4.41
N ASN A 45 1.43 3.77 -5.45
CA ASN A 45 1.89 3.45 -6.80
C ASN A 45 3.37 3.81 -7.04
N GLU A 46 4.01 4.49 -6.09
CA GLU A 46 5.43 4.80 -6.18
C GLU A 46 6.27 3.60 -5.75
N HIS A 47 7.24 3.24 -6.57
CA HIS A 47 8.15 2.12 -6.30
C HIS A 47 9.59 2.57 -6.52
N PRO A 48 10.53 2.13 -5.65
CA PRO A 48 11.93 2.38 -5.88
C PRO A 48 12.41 1.56 -7.08
N ASP A 49 13.35 2.14 -7.82
CA ASP A 49 14.00 1.46 -8.92
C ASP A 49 14.95 0.39 -8.35
N ALA A 50 14.56 -0.88 -8.51
CA ALA A 50 15.29 -2.02 -7.96
C ALA A 50 16.72 -2.09 -8.51
N ASP A 51 16.91 -1.78 -9.79
CA ASP A 51 18.21 -1.76 -10.44
C ASP A 51 19.08 -0.68 -9.80
N LYS A 52 18.57 0.55 -9.61
CA LYS A 52 19.34 1.61 -8.92
C LYS A 52 19.72 1.26 -7.49
N CYS A 53 18.90 0.47 -6.80
CA CYS A 53 19.19 -0.01 -5.45
C CYS A 53 20.13 -1.23 -5.44
N GLY A 54 20.44 -1.84 -6.58
CA GLY A 54 21.18 -3.09 -6.63
C GLY A 54 20.42 -4.26 -5.99
N VAL A 55 19.10 -4.32 -6.24
CA VAL A 55 18.19 -5.35 -5.74
C VAL A 55 17.52 -6.05 -6.91
N PHE A 56 17.34 -7.37 -6.82
CA PHE A 56 16.51 -8.15 -7.74
C PHE A 56 15.69 -9.17 -6.98
N PHE A 57 14.70 -9.76 -7.64
CA PHE A 57 13.82 -10.79 -7.07
C PHE A 57 13.99 -12.10 -7.80
N ALA A 58 14.12 -13.20 -7.06
CA ALA A 58 14.25 -14.53 -7.65
C ALA A 58 13.53 -15.59 -6.83
N PHE A 59 12.80 -16.45 -7.53
CA PHE A 59 12.09 -17.60 -6.97
C PHE A 59 12.52 -18.92 -7.63
N SER A 60 13.59 -18.88 -8.44
CA SER A 60 14.22 -20.03 -9.08
C SER A 60 15.73 -19.82 -9.18
N ARG A 61 16.49 -20.90 -9.41
CA ARG A 61 17.95 -20.83 -9.54
C ARG A 61 18.39 -20.08 -10.79
N GLU A 62 17.65 -20.24 -11.88
CA GLU A 62 17.90 -19.58 -13.16
C GLU A 62 17.72 -18.06 -13.00
N ARG A 63 16.60 -17.63 -12.40
CA ARG A 63 16.35 -16.21 -12.12
C ARG A 63 17.38 -15.61 -11.16
N PHE A 64 17.85 -16.41 -10.20
CA PHE A 64 18.92 -15.97 -9.31
C PHE A 64 20.23 -15.74 -10.06
N ALA A 65 20.63 -16.64 -10.95
CA ALA A 65 21.83 -16.49 -11.75
C ALA A 65 21.76 -15.29 -12.71
N GLU A 66 20.59 -15.07 -13.34
CA GLU A 66 20.32 -13.90 -14.18
C GLU A 66 20.42 -12.60 -13.39
N GLY A 67 19.74 -12.51 -12.24
CA GLY A 67 19.75 -11.32 -11.39
C GLY A 67 21.13 -11.02 -10.80
N TYR A 68 21.87 -12.04 -10.37
CA TYR A 68 23.25 -11.88 -9.90
C TYR A 68 24.16 -11.30 -10.98
N LYS A 69 24.09 -11.85 -12.21
CA LYS A 69 24.84 -11.35 -13.36
C LYS A 69 24.49 -9.90 -13.68
N HIS A 70 23.21 -9.55 -13.63
CA HIS A 70 22.74 -8.17 -13.84
C HIS A 70 23.31 -7.20 -12.80
N LEU A 71 23.38 -7.58 -11.52
CA LEU A 71 24.03 -6.74 -10.49
C LEU A 71 25.52 -6.51 -10.75
N VAL A 72 26.22 -7.51 -11.28
CA VAL A 72 27.62 -7.37 -11.71
C VAL A 72 27.73 -6.41 -12.89
N GLU A 73 26.85 -6.53 -13.88
CA GLU A 73 26.82 -5.67 -15.08
C GLU A 73 26.50 -4.20 -14.75
N LEU A 74 25.60 -3.97 -13.81
CA LEU A 74 25.29 -2.65 -13.27
C LEU A 74 26.38 -2.08 -12.35
N GLY A 75 27.35 -2.90 -11.93
CA GLY A 75 28.47 -2.48 -11.08
C GLY A 75 28.12 -2.35 -9.59
N HIS A 76 26.99 -2.90 -9.13
CA HIS A 76 26.65 -2.94 -7.70
C HIS A 76 27.53 -3.92 -6.91
N ILE A 77 28.00 -4.97 -7.57
CA ILE A 77 28.88 -6.01 -7.01
C ILE A 77 29.93 -6.45 -8.04
N LYS A 78 30.94 -7.18 -7.60
CA LYS A 78 31.88 -7.90 -8.48
C LYS A 78 31.52 -9.38 -8.58
N ASP A 79 31.93 -10.01 -9.68
CA ASP A 79 31.76 -11.47 -9.82
C ASP A 79 32.50 -12.20 -8.69
N GLY A 80 31.79 -13.10 -8.01
CA GLY A 80 32.24 -13.81 -6.81
C GLY A 80 31.88 -13.14 -5.47
N ASP A 81 31.37 -11.90 -5.47
CA ASP A 81 30.88 -11.26 -4.25
C ASP A 81 29.65 -11.99 -3.70
N LYS A 82 29.53 -12.02 -2.37
CA LYS A 82 28.34 -12.57 -1.70
C LYS A 82 27.25 -11.50 -1.59
N ILE A 83 26.02 -11.92 -1.82
CA ILE A 83 24.83 -11.08 -1.62
C ILE A 83 23.95 -11.64 -0.51
N CYS A 84 23.05 -10.81 -0.01
CA CYS A 84 22.06 -11.15 0.99
C CYS A 84 20.72 -11.50 0.32
N GLN A 85 19.93 -12.30 1.02
CA GLN A 85 18.53 -12.52 0.70
C GLN A 85 17.68 -11.93 1.82
N ASP A 86 16.64 -11.20 1.47
CA ASP A 86 15.59 -10.81 2.41
C ASP A 86 14.72 -12.03 2.77
N LYS A 87 14.35 -12.16 4.04
CA LYS A 87 13.72 -13.38 4.57
C LYS A 87 12.30 -13.59 4.06
N ASP A 88 11.59 -12.52 3.72
CA ASP A 88 10.14 -12.57 3.57
C ASP A 88 9.65 -12.22 2.15
N THR A 89 10.52 -11.66 1.30
CA THR A 89 10.10 -11.09 0.00
C THR A 89 10.73 -11.76 -1.24
N GLY A 90 11.73 -12.63 -1.06
CA GLY A 90 12.50 -13.19 -2.17
C GLY A 90 13.44 -12.18 -2.85
N ALA A 91 13.66 -11.02 -2.22
CA ALA A 91 14.61 -10.01 -2.68
C ALA A 91 16.05 -10.43 -2.39
N PHE A 92 16.94 -10.12 -3.31
CA PHE A 92 18.38 -10.34 -3.22
C PHE A 92 19.13 -9.06 -3.55
N GLY A 93 20.25 -8.82 -2.86
CA GLY A 93 21.07 -7.65 -3.10
C GLY A 93 22.17 -7.48 -2.07
N THR A 94 22.90 -6.37 -2.13
CA THR A 94 23.81 -6.01 -1.04
C THR A 94 23.01 -5.63 0.20
N LYS A 95 23.64 -5.69 1.38
CA LYS A 95 22.99 -5.27 2.63
C LYS A 95 22.49 -3.82 2.54
N ASP A 96 23.31 -2.94 1.96
CA ASP A 96 22.99 -1.52 1.82
C ASP A 96 21.92 -1.30 0.73
N GLY A 97 21.96 -2.07 -0.35
CA GLY A 97 20.96 -2.02 -1.42
C GLY A 97 19.56 -2.42 -0.96
N LEU A 98 19.46 -3.54 -0.25
CA LEU A 98 18.20 -3.98 0.38
C LEU A 98 17.71 -2.97 1.41
N ALA A 99 18.61 -2.43 2.25
CA ALA A 99 18.24 -1.41 3.22
C ALA A 99 17.69 -0.14 2.55
N ALA A 100 18.32 0.33 1.46
CA ALA A 100 17.85 1.49 0.71
C ALA A 100 16.48 1.21 0.03
N PHE A 101 16.33 0.03 -0.57
CA PHE A 101 15.10 -0.38 -1.24
C PHE A 101 13.91 -0.45 -0.28
N PHE A 102 14.04 -1.10 0.87
CA PHE A 102 12.95 -1.19 1.84
C PHE A 102 12.71 0.10 2.60
N LYS A 103 13.78 0.89 2.85
CA LYS A 103 13.63 2.22 3.43
C LYS A 103 12.72 3.13 2.61
N PHE A 104 12.74 3.04 1.28
CA PHE A 104 11.82 3.79 0.43
C PHE A 104 10.35 3.47 0.76
N TYR A 105 10.01 2.19 0.95
CA TYR A 105 8.66 1.79 1.31
C TYR A 105 8.29 2.20 2.74
N ASP A 106 9.23 2.11 3.68
CA ASP A 106 9.02 2.58 5.05
C ASP A 106 8.76 4.09 5.08
N ASP A 107 9.53 4.87 4.33
CA ASP A 107 9.37 6.32 4.22
C ASP A 107 8.04 6.68 3.55
N SER A 108 7.66 5.95 2.48
CA SER A 108 6.37 6.10 1.80
C SER A 108 5.21 5.81 2.76
N ARG A 109 5.30 4.74 3.55
CA ARG A 109 4.31 4.39 4.58
C ARG A 109 4.24 5.45 5.68
N ALA A 110 5.38 6.01 6.08
CA ALA A 110 5.44 7.08 7.08
C ALA A 110 4.90 8.43 6.58
N ALA A 111 4.73 8.61 5.26
CA ALA A 111 4.11 9.78 4.65
C ALA A 111 2.58 9.71 4.68
N ILE A 112 2.00 8.51 4.55
CA ILE A 112 0.54 8.27 4.57
C ILE A 112 -0.15 9.00 5.74
N PRO A 113 0.25 8.83 7.01
CA PRO A 113 -0.47 9.46 8.12
C PRO A 113 -0.31 10.98 8.19
N LYS A 114 0.67 11.56 7.50
CA LYS A 114 0.91 13.01 7.45
C LYS A 114 0.09 13.69 6.36
N GLU A 115 -0.13 12.97 5.25
CA GLU A 115 -0.63 13.53 4.01
C GLU A 115 -2.06 13.07 3.68
N CYS A 116 -2.49 11.93 4.23
CA CYS A 116 -3.78 11.32 3.93
C CYS A 116 -4.73 11.36 5.12
N ASP A 117 -6.03 11.27 4.83
CA ASP A 117 -7.05 11.14 5.84
C ASP A 117 -7.40 9.65 6.09
N PRO A 118 -7.47 9.20 7.35
CA PRO A 118 -7.70 7.79 7.64
C PRO A 118 -9.10 7.30 7.25
N GLN A 119 -10.14 8.15 7.23
CA GLN A 119 -11.49 7.75 6.81
C GLN A 119 -11.55 7.53 5.31
N GLU A 120 -10.92 8.39 4.52
CA GLU A 120 -10.82 8.22 3.07
C GLU A 120 -10.02 6.97 2.69
N VAL A 121 -8.90 6.73 3.39
CA VAL A 121 -8.09 5.52 3.17
C VAL A 121 -8.86 4.27 3.57
N TYR A 122 -9.62 4.29 4.67
CA TYR A 122 -10.45 3.14 5.07
C TYR A 122 -11.47 2.79 4.00
N PHE A 123 -12.23 3.76 3.48
CA PHE A 123 -13.21 3.49 2.42
C PHE A 123 -12.57 3.03 1.11
N TYR A 124 -11.39 3.54 0.78
CA TYR A 124 -10.65 3.06 -0.37
C TYR A 124 -10.18 1.61 -0.20
N GLU A 125 -9.55 1.29 0.92
CA GLU A 125 -9.04 -0.06 1.18
C GLU A 125 -10.18 -1.06 1.42
N TYR A 126 -11.32 -0.63 1.96
CA TYR A 126 -12.55 -1.42 2.03
C TYR A 126 -12.98 -1.90 0.64
N ASN A 127 -12.92 -1.02 -0.37
CA ASN A 127 -13.20 -1.40 -1.75
C ASN A 127 -12.09 -2.26 -2.35
N ASN A 128 -10.83 -1.88 -2.15
CA ASN A 128 -9.67 -2.53 -2.74
C ASN A 128 -9.47 -3.97 -2.24
N HIS A 129 -9.86 -4.24 -0.99
CA HIS A 129 -9.86 -5.58 -0.39
C HIS A 129 -11.21 -6.30 -0.51
N GLU A 130 -12.15 -5.77 -1.31
CA GLU A 130 -13.47 -6.37 -1.56
C GLU A 130 -14.24 -6.68 -0.25
N CYS A 131 -14.10 -5.83 0.77
CA CYS A 131 -14.64 -6.04 2.11
C CYS A 131 -16.17 -6.15 2.17
N MET A 132 -16.88 -5.69 1.13
CA MET A 132 -18.34 -5.81 1.01
C MET A 132 -18.82 -7.25 0.79
N ILE A 133 -17.94 -8.13 0.30
CA ILE A 133 -18.23 -9.55 0.06
C ILE A 133 -17.26 -10.49 0.80
N ALA A 134 -16.20 -9.96 1.40
CA ALA A 134 -15.23 -10.74 2.16
C ALA A 134 -15.87 -11.39 3.41
N TRP A 135 -15.46 -12.63 3.70
CA TRP A 135 -16.01 -13.43 4.80
C TRP A 135 -15.65 -12.87 6.19
N ASP A 136 -14.51 -12.21 6.28
CA ASP A 136 -13.99 -11.51 7.46
C ASP A 136 -14.33 -10.01 7.48
N GLY A 137 -15.20 -9.57 6.56
CA GLY A 137 -15.72 -8.21 6.49
C GLY A 137 -14.62 -7.19 6.18
N ASP A 138 -14.55 -6.13 6.99
CA ASP A 138 -13.63 -5.01 6.79
C ASP A 138 -12.28 -5.17 7.51
N LYS A 139 -11.94 -6.39 7.94
CA LYS A 139 -10.75 -6.66 8.76
C LYS A 139 -9.46 -6.12 8.13
N GLU A 140 -9.20 -6.43 6.86
CA GLU A 140 -7.98 -5.99 6.16
C GLU A 140 -7.90 -4.46 6.06
N ALA A 141 -9.02 -3.80 5.73
CA ALA A 141 -9.09 -2.35 5.67
C ALA A 141 -8.85 -1.71 7.05
N TYR A 142 -9.43 -2.28 8.12
CA TYR A 142 -9.23 -1.83 9.49
C TYR A 142 -7.78 -2.01 9.95
N ASP A 143 -7.19 -3.19 9.73
CA ASP A 143 -5.82 -3.51 10.12
C ASP A 143 -4.81 -2.58 9.42
N LEU A 144 -5.07 -2.16 8.18
CA LEU A 144 -4.27 -1.13 7.51
C LEU A 144 -4.34 0.22 8.20
N ILE A 145 -5.52 0.65 8.67
CA ILE A 145 -5.63 1.90 9.44
C ILE A 145 -4.86 1.80 10.75
N VAL A 146 -4.98 0.66 11.46
CA VAL A 146 -4.18 0.39 12.66
C VAL A 146 -2.68 0.44 12.35
N GLY A 147 -2.26 -0.14 11.22
CA GLY A 147 -0.86 -0.15 10.80
C GLY A 147 -0.30 1.24 10.50
N TYR A 148 -1.09 2.15 9.93
CA TYR A 148 -0.64 3.49 9.55
C TYR A 148 -0.79 4.53 10.66
N TRP A 149 -1.89 4.51 11.41
CA TRP A 149 -2.22 5.54 12.40
C TRP A 149 -2.32 5.03 13.85
N GLY A 150 -2.30 3.73 14.06
CA GLY A 150 -2.48 3.11 15.36
C GLY A 150 -3.95 2.90 15.75
N GLU A 151 -4.15 2.05 16.76
CA GLU A 151 -5.46 1.59 17.23
C GLU A 151 -6.38 2.75 17.67
N GLU A 152 -5.82 3.79 18.29
CA GLU A 152 -6.61 4.91 18.82
C GLU A 152 -7.25 5.74 17.71
N VAL A 153 -6.58 5.90 16.57
CA VAL A 153 -7.19 6.54 15.38
C VAL A 153 -8.16 5.60 14.70
N ALA A 154 -7.80 4.31 14.57
CA ALA A 154 -8.66 3.32 13.92
C ALA A 154 -10.06 3.19 14.57
N LYS A 155 -10.13 3.29 15.91
CA LYS A 155 -11.40 3.30 16.66
C LYS A 155 -12.32 4.50 16.36
N THR A 156 -11.79 5.57 15.78
CA THR A 156 -12.57 6.78 15.45
C THR A 156 -13.20 6.72 14.05
N ILE A 157 -12.86 5.71 13.25
CA ILE A 157 -13.33 5.55 11.88
C ILE A 157 -14.78 5.06 11.86
N GLU A 158 -15.58 5.64 10.97
CA GLU A 158 -16.91 5.16 10.64
C GLU A 158 -16.78 3.90 9.75
N ARG A 159 -17.13 2.74 10.32
CA ARG A 159 -17.07 1.41 9.68
C ARG A 159 -18.39 1.03 9.01
N LEU A 160 -18.38 0.05 8.08
CA LEU A 160 -19.51 -0.28 7.18
C LEU A 160 -20.09 -1.69 7.32
#